data_AF-A0A945BXB6-F1
#
_entry.id   AF-A0A945BXB6-F1
#
_cell.length_a   1.000
_cell.length_b   1.000
_cell.length_c   1.000
_cell.angle_alpha   90.00
_cell.angle_beta   90.00
_cell.angle_gamma   90.00
#
_symmetry.space_group_name_H-M   'P 1'
#
loop_
_entity.id
_entity.type
_entity.pdbx_description
1 polymer ?
#
loop_
_entity_poly.entity_id
_entity_poly.type
_entity_poly.pdbx_seq_one_letter_code
_entity_poly.pdbx_strand_id
1 'polypeptide(L)' 'KWTAVTPSSKERHFLITKLVFNEKDIVTHCLIEAVISNRAELINWRELKESKRWLQGWK' A
#
# COMPACT_ATOMS: atom_id res chain seq x y z
N LYS A 1 -1.12 -3.46 -7.45
CA LYS A 1 -0.21 -2.39 -7.94
C LYS A 1 -0.84 -1.07 -7.59
N TRP A 2 -0.09 -0.20 -6.92
CA TRP A 2 -0.60 1.06 -6.40
C TRP A 2 0.39 2.19 -6.64
N THR A 3 -0.11 3.38 -6.88
CA THR A 3 0.63 4.64 -7.00
C THR A 3 0.27 5.52 -5.80
N ALA A 4 1.27 5.98 -5.04
CA ALA A 4 1.08 7.00 -4.01
C ALA A 4 0.85 8.37 -4.68
N VAL A 5 -0.21 9.08 -4.27
CA VAL A 5 -0.54 10.42 -4.79
C VAL A 5 0.46 11.47 -4.30
N THR A 6 0.88 11.37 -3.04
CA THR A 6 1.92 12.20 -2.43
C THR A 6 3.12 11.32 -2.10
N PRO A 7 4.00 11.04 -3.09
CA PRO A 7 5.14 10.17 -2.87
C PRO A 7 6.11 10.78 -1.87
N SER A 8 6.52 9.99 -0.87
CA SER A 8 7.63 10.32 -0.01
C SER A 8 8.91 9.68 -0.55
N SER A 9 10.08 10.29 -0.35
CA SER A 9 11.37 9.69 -0.74
C SER A 9 11.49 9.25 -2.21
N LYS A 10 10.75 9.90 -3.13
CA LYS A 10 10.65 9.53 -4.57
C LYS A 10 10.05 8.13 -4.82
N GLU A 11 9.46 7.52 -3.80
CA GLU A 11 8.76 6.24 -3.89
C GLU A 11 7.32 6.49 -4.33
N ARG A 12 7.03 6.19 -5.59
CA ARG A 12 5.69 6.38 -6.16
C ARG A 12 4.93 5.09 -6.34
N HIS A 13 5.60 4.00 -6.73
CA HIS A 13 4.96 2.73 -7.05
C HIS A 13 5.17 1.71 -5.94
N PHE A 14 4.07 1.04 -5.58
CA PHE A 14 4.02 0.07 -4.51
C PHE A 14 3.27 -1.21 -4.93
N LEU A 15 3.70 -2.33 -4.36
CA LEU A 15 3.05 -3.64 -4.46
C LEU A 15 2.49 -4.04 -3.09
N ILE A 16 1.35 -4.72 -3.06
CA ILE A 16 0.92 -5.42 -1.85
C ILE A 16 1.61 -6.77 -1.86
N THR A 17 2.37 -7.06 -0.81
CA THR A 17 3.11 -8.33 -0.69
C THR A 17 2.52 -9.25 0.36
N LYS A 18 1.84 -8.72 1.39
CA LYS A 18 1.17 -9.50 2.43
C LYS A 18 -0.14 -8.85 2.89
N LEU A 19 -1.08 -9.67 3.33
CA LEU A 19 -2.31 -9.25 4.01
C LEU A 19 -2.26 -9.69 5.47
N VAL A 20 -2.76 -8.84 6.37
CA VAL A 20 -2.86 -9.12 7.80
C VAL A 20 -4.33 -9.18 8.18
N PHE A 21 -4.71 -10.30 8.79
CA PHE A 21 -6.06 -10.61 9.22
C PHE A 21 -6.17 -10.52 10.74
N ASN A 22 -7.36 -10.21 11.25
CA ASN A 22 -7.67 -10.36 12.67
C ASN A 22 -8.19 -11.78 12.98
N GLU A 23 -8.55 -12.00 14.24
CA GLU A 23 -9.12 -13.27 14.74
C GLU A 23 -10.43 -13.70 14.07
N LYS A 24 -11.08 -12.82 13.29
CA LYS A 24 -12.32 -13.09 12.54
C LYS A 24 -12.08 -13.23 11.04
N ASP A 25 -10.84 -13.46 10.61
CA ASP A 25 -10.43 -13.53 9.20
C ASP A 25 -10.75 -12.26 8.38
N ILE A 26 -10.84 -11.11 9.04
CA ILE A 26 -11.06 -9.82 8.38
C ILE A 26 -9.71 -9.13 8.17
N VAL A 27 -9.46 -8.66 6.95
CA VAL A 27 -8.26 -7.86 6.63
C VAL A 27 -8.27 -6.58 7.48
N THR A 28 -7.18 -6.33 8.19
CA THR A 28 -6.97 -5.09 8.98
C THR A 28 -5.85 -4.24 8.40
N HIS A 29 -4.79 -4.88 7.91
CA HIS A 29 -3.63 -4.20 7.35
C HIS A 29 -3.11 -4.95 6.13
N CYS A 30 -2.26 -4.28 5.37
CA CYS A 30 -1.49 -4.90 4.31
C CYS A 30 -0.05 -4.38 4.34
N LEU A 31 0.89 -5.24 3.98
CA LEU A 31 2.27 -4.85 3.75
C LEU A 31 2.38 -4.37 2.30
N ILE A 32 2.78 -3.12 2.15
CA ILE A 32 3.11 -2.54 0.86
C ILE A 32 4.63 -2.42 0.73
N GLU A 33 5.14 -2.64 -0.48
CA GLU A 33 6.56 -2.58 -0.79
C GLU A 33 6.82 -1.62 -1.93
N ALA A 34 7.69 -0.64 -1.70
CA ALA A 34 8.14 0.32 -2.68
C ALA A 34 9.00 -0.37 -3.74
N VAL A 35 8.63 -0.21 -5.01
CA VAL A 35 9.31 -0.91 -6.13
C VAL A 35 10.78 -0.49 -6.30
N ILE A 36 11.12 0.75 -5.94
CA ILE A 36 12.47 1.29 -6.16
C ILE A 36 13.42 0.91 -5.01
N SER A 37 12.98 1.10 -3.77
CA SER A 37 13.82 0.93 -2.59
C SER A 37 13.69 -0.45 -1.93
N ASN A 38 12.69 -1.25 -2.33
CA ASN A 38 12.24 -2.45 -1.63
C ASN A 38 11.88 -2.19 -0.15
N ARG A 39 11.63 -0.92 0.21
CA ARG A 39 11.15 -0.57 1.54
C ARG A 39 9.74 -1.10 1.69
N ALA A 40 9.53 -1.93 2.71
CA ALA A 40 8.22 -2.42 3.08
C ALA A 40 7.66 -1.62 4.26
N GLU A 41 6.38 -1.31 4.21
CA GLU A 41 5.66 -0.68 5.33
C GLU A 41 4.26 -1.28 5.49
N LEU A 42 3.81 -1.34 6.74
CA LEU A 42 2.49 -1.82 7.08
C LEU A 42 1.52 -0.64 7.09
N ILE A 43 0.44 -0.74 6.32
CA ILE A 43 -0.60 0.30 6.26
C ILE A 43 -1.97 -0.29 6.56
N ASN A 44 -2.92 0.56 6.98
CA ASN A 44 -4.31 0.14 7.05
C ASN A 44 -4.82 -0.06 5.62
N TRP A 45 -5.39 -1.22 5.31
CA TRP A 45 -5.81 -1.54 3.95
C TRP A 45 -6.88 -0.56 3.42
N ARG A 46 -7.63 0.09 4.31
CA ARG A 46 -8.65 1.09 3.94
C ARG A 46 -8.02 2.35 3.35
N GLU A 47 -6.77 2.65 3.65
CA GLU A 47 -6.05 3.78 3.05
C GLU A 47 -5.98 3.64 1.53
N LEU A 48 -5.86 2.41 1.02
CA LEU A 48 -5.84 2.14 -0.42
C LEU A 48 -7.15 2.49 -1.12
N LYS A 49 -8.26 2.65 -0.38
CA LYS A 49 -9.53 3.13 -0.96
C LYS A 49 -9.60 4.66 -1.08
N GLU A 50 -8.71 5.38 -0.40
CA GLU A 50 -8.68 6.84 -0.44
C GLU A 50 -7.92 7.31 -1.68
N SER A 51 -8.67 7.78 -2.68
CA SER A 51 -8.12 8.21 -3.97
C SER A 51 -7.23 9.44 -3.87
N LYS A 52 -7.32 10.22 -2.78
CA LYS A 52 -6.39 11.33 -2.49
C LYS A 52 -5.02 10.86 -2.00
N ARG A 53 -4.88 9.60 -1.60
CA ARG A 53 -3.62 9.02 -1.09
C ARG A 53 -3.09 7.94 -2.02
N TRP A 54 -3.96 7.13 -2.60
CA TRP A 54 -3.60 5.96 -3.39
C TRP A 54 -4.42 5.86 -4.68
N LEU A 55 -3.74 5.54 -5.78
CA LEU A 55 -4.37 5.23 -7.05
C LEU A 55 -4.03 3.78 -7.44
N GLN A 56 -5.02 3.04 -7.91
CA GLN A 56 -4.80 1.69 -8.40
C GLN A 56 -4.09 1.72 -9.76
N GLY A 57 -3.14 0.79 -9.95
CA GLY A 57 -2.32 0.68 -11.15
C GLY A 57 -0.98 1.40 -11.03
N TRP A 58 -0.27 1.49 -12.15
CA TRP A 58 0.91 2.34 -12.30
C TRP A 58 0.49 3.50 -13.19
N LYS A 59 0.02 4.58 -12.55
CA LYS A 59 -0.25 5.86 -13.18
C LYS A 59 0.82 6.84 -12.78
#